data_AF-A0A3L7SMS8-F1
#
_entry.id   AF-A0A3L7SMS8-F1
#
_cell.length_a   1.000
_cell.length_b   1.000
_cell.length_c   1.000
_cell.angle_alpha   90.00
_cell.angle_beta   90.00
_cell.angle_gamma   90.00
#
_symmetry.space_group_name_H-M   'P 1'
#
loop_
_entity.id
_entity.type
_entity.pdbx_description
1 polymer ?
#
loop_
_entity_poly.entity_id
_entity_poly.type
_entity_poly.pdbx_seq_one_letter_code
_entity_poly.pdbx_strand_id
1 'polypeptide(L)' 'MVQIHELEVTVGDMIQIGETVLTVIDIDHGDVTFRIDDGDGRDPSGLPSHDFDFSNMSIPR' A
#
# COMPACT_ATOMS: atom_id res chain seq x y z
N MET A 1 12.67 10.26 -23.24
CA MET A 1 12.24 11.47 -22.51
C MET A 1 11.71 11.00 -21.17
N VAL A 2 12.20 11.55 -20.06
CA VAL A 2 11.67 11.24 -18.72
C VAL A 2 10.54 12.22 -18.45
N GLN A 3 9.38 11.72 -18.02
CA GLN A 3 8.24 12.53 -17.60
C GLN A 3 8.19 12.50 -16.08
N ILE A 4 8.25 13.67 -15.45
CA ILE A 4 8.19 13.82 -13.99
C ILE A 4 6.77 14.26 -13.65
N HIS A 5 6.15 13.58 -12.69
CA HIS A 5 4.84 13.91 -12.14
C HIS A 5 5.00 14.15 -10.65
N GLU A 6 4.42 15.25 -10.16
CA GLU A 6 4.31 15.54 -8.73
C GLU A 6 2.92 15.12 -8.26
N LEU A 7 2.87 14.43 -7.13
CA LEU A 7 1.64 13.95 -6.50
C LEU A 7 1.69 14.27 -5.00
N GLU A 8 0.62 14.86 -4.49
CA GLU A 8 0.42 15.01 -3.05
C GLU A 8 -0.14 13.69 -2.48
N VAL A 9 0.44 13.21 -1.38
CA VAL A 9 0.11 11.92 -0.79
C VAL A 9 -0.08 12.04 0.72
N THR A 10 -0.91 11.16 1.27
CA THR A 10 -1.23 11.03 2.68
C THR A 10 -1.12 9.57 3.12
N VAL A 11 -0.98 9.32 4.43
CA VAL A 11 -0.91 7.95 4.97
C VAL A 11 -2.20 7.20 4.64
N GLY A 12 -2.06 6.01 4.06
CA GLY A 12 -3.15 5.17 3.56
C GLY A 12 -3.36 5.26 2.04
N ASP A 13 -2.75 6.23 1.36
CA ASP A 13 -2.86 6.32 -0.10
C ASP A 13 -2.19 5.13 -0.78
N MET A 14 -2.81 4.68 -1.89
CA MET A 14 -2.32 3.60 -2.73
C MET A 14 -2.03 4.12 -4.14
N ILE A 15 -0.80 3.89 -4.61
CA ILE A 15 -0.31 4.31 -5.92
C ILE A 15 0.04 3.06 -6.71
N GLN A 16 -0.62 2.88 -7.85
CA GLN A 16 -0.34 1.77 -8.75
C GLN A 16 0.57 2.20 -9.90
N ILE A 17 1.70 1.53 -10.06
CA ILE A 17 2.69 1.77 -11.12
C ILE A 17 2.90 0.45 -11.86
N GLY A 18 2.18 0.27 -12.96
CA GLY A 18 2.14 -1.01 -13.66
C GLY A 18 1.54 -2.10 -12.77
N GLU A 19 2.34 -3.11 -12.43
CA GLU A 19 1.95 -4.24 -11.56
C GLU A 19 2.29 -4.00 -10.08
N THR A 20 3.11 -2.98 -9.77
CA THR A 20 3.52 -2.65 -8.41
C THR A 20 2.49 -1.72 -7.75
N VAL A 21 2.10 -2.04 -6.52
CA VAL A 21 1.29 -1.20 -5.65
C VAL A 21 2.16 -0.66 -4.52
N LEU A 22 2.19 0.66 -4.38
CA LEU A 22 2.82 1.37 -3.27
C LEU A 22 1.73 1.84 -2.31
N THR A 23 1.83 1.48 -1.04
CA THR A 23 0.97 2.01 0.02
C THR A 23 1.79 2.93 0.91
N VAL A 24 1.34 4.17 1.11
CA VAL A 24 1.96 5.07 2.09
C VAL A 24 1.58 4.61 3.49
N ILE A 25 2.56 4.18 4.29
CA ILE A 25 2.30 3.62 5.63
C ILE A 25 2.70 4.57 6.76
N ASP A 26 3.61 5.52 6.49
CA ASP A 26 4.03 6.51 7.47
C ASP A 26 4.62 7.75 6.79
N ILE A 27 4.46 8.91 7.43
CA ILE A 27 5.06 10.17 7.03
C ILE A 27 5.58 10.85 8.31
N ASP A 28 6.89 10.93 8.47
CA ASP A 28 7.54 11.56 9.62
C ASP A 28 8.61 12.55 9.16
N HIS A 29 8.48 13.82 9.56
CA HIS A 29 9.46 14.89 9.29
C HIS A 29 9.94 15.03 7.82
N GLY A 30 9.11 14.65 6.85
CA GLY A 30 9.44 14.74 5.42
C GLY A 30 10.01 13.44 4.83
N ASP A 31 10.25 12.43 5.66
CA ASP A 31 10.50 11.06 5.23
C ASP A 31 9.16 10.33 5.04
N VAL A 32 9.05 9.59 3.93
CA VAL A 32 7.84 8.81 3.60
C VAL A 32 8.21 7.34 3.54
N THR A 33 7.49 6.51 4.30
CA THR A 33 7.66 5.07 4.27
C THR A 33 6.57 4.44 3.42
N PHE A 34 6.97 3.57 2.49
CA PHE A 34 6.05 2.84 1.61
C PHE A 34 6.11 1.34 1.90
N ARG A 35 4.95 0.69 1.91
CA ARG A 35 4.86 -0.75 1.64
C ARG A 35 4.78 -0.94 0.13
N ILE A 36 5.60 -1.84 -0.39
CA ILE A 36 5.65 -2.17 -1.83
C ILE A 36 5.10 -3.58 -2.00
N ASP A 37 4.13 -3.74 -2.91
CA ASP A 37 3.60 -5.03 -3.34
C ASP A 37 3.83 -5.16 -4.85
N ASP A 38 4.72 -6.06 -5.26
CA ASP A 38 5.12 -6.23 -6.66
C ASP A 38 4.24 -7.23 -7.43
N GLY A 39 3.01 -7.50 -6.96
CA GLY A 39 2.06 -8.34 -7.69
C GLY A 39 2.40 -9.83 -7.73
N ASP A 40 3.54 -10.27 -7.18
CA ASP A 40 3.90 -11.69 -7.01
C ASP A 40 3.10 -12.34 -5.84
N GLY A 41 2.21 -11.59 -5.18
CA GLY A 41 1.34 -12.08 -4.10
C GLY A 41 2.11 -12.63 -2.89
N ARG A 42 3.40 -12.35 -2.81
CA ARG A 42 4.28 -12.77 -1.72
C ARG A 42 4.42 -11.61 -0.76
N ASP A 43 3.63 -11.65 0.29
CA ASP A 43 3.98 -10.94 1.51
C ASP A 43 5.42 -11.32 1.89
N PRO A 44 6.31 -10.39 2.27
CA PRO A 44 7.67 -10.71 2.70
C PRO A 44 7.72 -11.59 3.96
N SER A 45 6.60 -11.77 4.67
CA SER A 45 6.43 -12.76 5.74
C SER A 45 6.11 -14.19 5.24
N GLY A 46 5.92 -14.37 3.93
CA GLY A 46 5.52 -15.64 3.31
C GLY A 46 4.08 -16.05 3.62
N LEU A 47 3.29 -15.17 4.25
CA LEU A 47 1.88 -15.41 4.47
C LEU A 47 1.11 -15.11 3.19
N PRO A 48 0.17 -15.98 2.75
CA PRO A 48 -0.74 -15.62 1.68
C PRO A 48 -1.46 -14.33 2.09
N SER A 49 -1.56 -13.37 1.18
CA SER A 49 -2.42 -12.20 1.29
C SER A 49 -3.84 -12.69 1.53
N HIS A 50 -4.20 -12.92 2.80
CA HIS A 50 -5.57 -13.02 3.21
C HIS A 50 -6.13 -11.64 2.91
N ASP A 51 -6.92 -11.55 1.84
CA ASP A 51 -7.95 -10.54 1.73
C ASP A 51 -8.60 -10.45 3.11
N PHE A 52 -8.30 -9.37 3.84
CA PHE A 52 -8.94 -9.11 5.12
C PHE A 52 -10.43 -8.92 4.80
N ASP A 53 -11.19 -10.00 4.91
CA ASP A 53 -12.61 -9.99 4.60
C ASP A 53 -13.35 -9.28 5.75
N PHE A 54 -13.56 -7.98 5.56
CA PHE A 54 -14.37 -7.15 6.45
C PHE A 54 -15.82 -7.64 6.56
N SER A 55 -16.27 -8.56 5.70
CA SER A 55 -17.62 -9.15 5.77
C SER A 55 -17.86 -9.95 7.04
N ASN A 56 -16.79 -10.37 7.75
CA ASN A 56 -16.91 -11.21 8.94
C ASN A 56 -16.57 -10.48 10.26
N MET A 57 -16.29 -9.17 10.21
CA MET A 57 -16.09 -8.36 11.41
C MET A 57 -17.46 -7.89 11.92
N SER A 58 -18.07 -8.67 12.81
CA SER A 58 -19.20 -8.17 13.60
C SER A 58 -18.69 -7.04 14.49
N ILE A 59 -18.94 -5.79 14.09
CA ILE A 59 -18.70 -4.61 14.92
C ILE A 59 -19.75 -4.66 16.04
N PRO A 60 -19.37 -4.87 17.31
CA PRO A 60 -20.31 -4.67 18.41
C PRO A 60 -20.73 -3.19 18.42
N ARG A 61 -22.04 -2.95 18.39
CA ARG A 61 -22.62 -1.61 18.55
C ARG A 61 -22.44 -1.09 19.96
#